data_AF-A0AAX2UJY0-F1
#
_entry.id   AF-A0AAX2UJY0-F1
#
_cell.length_a   1.000
_cell.length_b   1.000
_cell.length_c   1.000
_cell.angle_alpha   90.00
_cell.angle_beta   90.00
_cell.angle_gamma   90.00
#
_symmetry.space_group_name_H-M   'P 1'
#
loop_
_entity.id
_entity.type
_entity.pdbx_description
1 polymer ?
#
loop_
_entity_poly.entity_id
_entity_poly.type
_entity_poly.pdbx_seq_one_letter_code
_entity_poly.pdbx_strand_id
1 'polypeptide(L)'
;MQNQIHKFYSFDFPKIKTDFILSVGSMCRVAHHLRRNRLRELACPLDWMINDKLEVVYDLFQSDFKDFFRSCSITKQDPFEVKDNHNDMLAIHYFFPNQDLEIQAKRVNGQAIRRWNTIKNIILSSKNVVFVRSGDFDLKTASKFLQKVAKLFNKNGGGGG
;
A
#
# COMPACT_ATOMS: atom_id res chain seq x y z
N MET A 1 39.58 -6.10 11.87
CA MET A 1 38.18 -5.62 11.74
C MET A 1 37.37 -6.32 12.81
N GLN A 2 36.84 -5.59 13.79
CA GLN A 2 36.07 -6.14 14.90
C GLN A 2 34.70 -6.62 14.41
N ASN A 3 34.40 -7.90 14.66
CA ASN A 3 33.05 -8.47 14.55
C ASN A 3 32.14 -7.76 15.56
N GLN A 4 31.36 -6.78 15.12
CA GLN A 4 30.26 -6.28 15.93
C GLN A 4 29.16 -7.34 15.98
N ILE A 5 29.06 -8.03 17.12
CA ILE A 5 27.92 -8.88 17.44
C ILE A 5 26.73 -7.95 17.66
N HIS A 6 25.86 -7.84 16.67
CA HIS A 6 24.57 -7.17 16.85
C HIS A 6 23.76 -7.96 17.88
N LYS A 7 23.57 -7.41 19.08
CA LYS A 7 22.62 -7.94 20.07
C LYS A 7 21.22 -7.82 19.51
N PHE A 8 20.66 -8.92 19.04
CA PHE A 8 19.24 -9.00 18.71
C PHE A 8 18.45 -9.14 20.01
N TYR A 9 17.63 -8.14 20.33
CA TYR A 9 16.66 -8.26 21.40
C TYR A 9 15.46 -9.02 20.88
N SER A 10 15.17 -10.19 21.47
CA SER A 10 13.90 -10.87 21.29
C SER A 10 12.88 -10.24 22.23
N PHE A 11 11.88 -9.59 21.66
CA PHE A 11 10.72 -9.12 22.40
C PHE A 11 9.60 -10.14 22.24
N ASP A 12 8.99 -10.56 23.35
CA ASP A 12 7.78 -11.36 23.33
C ASP A 12 6.59 -10.45 23.00
N PHE A 13 6.30 -10.33 21.71
CA PHE A 13 5.09 -9.66 21.25
C PHE A 13 3.89 -10.61 21.34
N PRO A 14 2.70 -10.11 21.73
CA PRO A 14 1.48 -10.88 21.64
C PRO A 14 1.27 -11.33 20.18
N LYS A 15 0.93 -12.61 20.01
CA LYS A 15 0.64 -13.17 18.69
C LYS A 15 -0.60 -12.49 18.12
N ILE A 16 -0.47 -11.91 16.92
CA ILE A 16 -1.59 -11.33 16.18
C ILE A 16 -2.22 -12.44 15.33
N LYS A 17 -3.49 -12.76 15.58
CA LYS A 17 -4.27 -13.64 14.70
C LYS A 17 -4.75 -12.81 13.50
N THR A 18 -4.39 -13.23 12.30
CA THR A 18 -4.75 -12.53 11.06
C THR A 18 -5.07 -13.53 9.96
N ASP A 19 -6.04 -13.18 9.12
CA ASP A 19 -6.41 -13.93 7.92
C ASP A 19 -5.74 -13.35 6.67
N PHE A 20 -5.37 -12.06 6.70
CA PHE A 20 -4.73 -11.37 5.58
C PHE A 20 -3.88 -10.19 6.03
N ILE A 21 -2.68 -10.07 5.46
CA ILE A 21 -1.74 -8.97 5.73
C ILE A 21 -1.55 -8.14 4.45
N LEU A 22 -1.73 -6.83 4.55
CA LEU A 22 -1.61 -5.91 3.42
C LEU A 22 -0.65 -4.75 3.72
N SER A 23 0.29 -4.48 2.81
CA SER A 23 1.03 -3.22 2.83
C SER A 23 0.13 -2.06 2.42
N VAL A 24 0.14 -0.98 3.19
CA VAL A 24 -0.53 0.28 2.84
C VAL A 24 0.46 1.36 2.41
N GLY A 25 1.63 0.98 1.92
CA GLY A 25 2.64 1.92 1.42
C GLY A 25 3.48 2.57 2.52
N SER A 26 3.50 3.91 2.56
CA SER A 26 4.52 4.76 3.18
C SER A 26 5.88 4.73 2.50
N MET A 27 6.50 3.55 2.40
CA MET A 27 7.82 3.38 1.79
C MET A 27 7.95 1.99 1.16
N CYS A 28 8.84 1.89 0.18
CA CYS A 28 9.23 0.63 -0.47
C CYS A 28 9.67 -0.48 0.52
N ARG A 29 10.15 -0.08 1.70
CA ARG A 29 10.66 -0.99 2.74
C ARG A 29 9.57 -1.92 3.29
N VAL A 30 8.31 -1.48 3.37
CA VAL A 30 7.23 -2.32 3.92
C VAL A 30 7.03 -3.56 3.04
N ALA A 31 6.84 -3.36 1.74
CA ALA A 31 6.69 -4.44 0.77
C ALA A 31 7.95 -5.35 0.75
N HIS A 32 9.15 -4.76 0.84
CA HIS A 32 10.41 -5.51 0.94
C HIS A 32 10.43 -6.44 2.17
N HIS A 33 10.14 -5.93 3.36
CA HIS A 33 10.20 -6.71 4.60
C HIS A 33 9.08 -7.75 4.68
N LEU A 34 7.86 -7.44 4.21
CA LEU A 34 6.79 -8.45 4.11
C LEU A 34 7.20 -9.58 3.17
N ARG A 35 7.80 -9.26 2.01
CA ARG A 35 8.31 -10.28 1.07
C ARG A 35 9.40 -11.13 1.70
N ARG A 36 10.40 -10.51 2.33
CA ARG A 36 11.55 -11.20 2.95
C ARG A 36 11.10 -12.18 4.04
N ASN A 37 10.06 -11.82 4.78
CA ASN A 37 9.52 -12.65 5.87
C ASN A 37 8.37 -13.57 5.42
N ARG A 38 8.11 -13.70 4.10
CA ARG A 38 7.03 -14.53 3.54
C ARG A 38 5.62 -14.16 4.03
N LEU A 39 5.42 -12.89 4.37
CA LEU A 39 4.14 -12.32 4.80
C LEU A 39 3.43 -11.52 3.68
N ARG A 40 4.06 -11.39 2.51
CA ARG A 40 3.46 -10.72 1.35
C ARG A 40 2.78 -11.74 0.44
N GLU A 41 1.49 -11.96 0.67
CA GLU A 41 0.68 -12.91 -0.08
C GLU A 41 0.40 -12.44 -1.52
N LEU A 42 0.12 -11.14 -1.69
CA LEU A 42 -0.21 -10.53 -2.97
C LEU A 42 0.57 -9.24 -3.21
N ALA A 43 0.68 -8.86 -4.49
CA ALA A 43 1.20 -7.55 -4.85
C ALA A 43 0.13 -6.47 -4.68
N CYS A 44 0.36 -5.53 -3.77
CA CYS A 44 -0.51 -4.38 -3.54
C CYS A 44 -0.23 -3.27 -4.58
N PRO A 45 -1.23 -2.47 -5.01
CA PRO A 45 -0.99 -1.23 -5.76
C PRO A 45 -0.06 -0.25 -5.06
N LEU A 46 -0.05 -0.26 -3.72
CA LEU A 46 0.78 0.60 -2.88
C LEU A 46 2.15 -0.02 -2.57
N ASP A 47 2.40 -1.26 -2.99
CA ASP A 47 3.74 -1.83 -2.91
C ASP A 47 4.69 -0.98 -3.75
N TRP A 48 5.82 -0.60 -3.17
CA TRP A 48 6.86 0.19 -3.84
C TRP A 48 6.44 1.63 -4.19
N MET A 49 5.39 2.13 -3.54
CA MET A 49 4.95 3.52 -3.63
C MET A 49 5.34 4.30 -2.37
N ILE A 50 5.46 5.62 -2.50
CA ILE A 50 5.87 6.51 -1.41
C ILE A 50 4.78 7.57 -1.20
N ASN A 51 4.07 7.44 -0.08
CA ASN A 51 3.18 8.42 0.53
C ASN A 51 2.84 7.94 1.94
N ASP A 52 3.07 8.78 2.94
CA ASP A 52 2.92 8.41 4.35
C ASP A 52 1.52 8.72 4.92
N LYS A 53 0.61 9.33 4.16
CA LYS A 53 -0.70 9.75 4.68
C LYS A 53 -1.70 8.60 4.63
N LEU A 54 -2.23 8.18 5.78
CA LEU A 54 -3.29 7.17 5.85
C LEU A 54 -4.61 7.66 5.23
N GLU A 55 -4.85 8.97 5.25
CA GLU A 55 -5.95 9.59 4.52
C GLU A 55 -5.89 9.29 3.02
N VAL A 56 -4.71 9.40 2.40
CA VAL A 56 -4.52 9.07 0.98
C VAL A 56 -4.81 7.59 0.71
N VAL A 57 -4.34 6.69 1.58
CA VAL A 57 -4.66 5.25 1.48
C VAL A 57 -6.17 5.03 1.52
N TYR A 58 -6.87 5.66 2.46
CA TYR A 58 -8.31 5.53 2.59
C TYR A 58 -9.04 6.03 1.34
N ASP A 59 -8.64 7.18 0.79
CA ASP A 59 -9.27 7.75 -0.40
C ASP A 59 -9.05 6.86 -1.64
N LEU A 60 -7.88 6.21 -1.74
CA LEU A 60 -7.60 5.22 -2.79
C LEU A 60 -8.45 3.96 -2.64
N PHE A 61 -8.66 3.49 -1.41
CA PHE A 61 -9.55 2.35 -1.13
C PHE A 61 -11.00 2.70 -1.48
N GLN A 62 -11.44 3.92 -1.13
CA GLN A 62 -12.80 4.38 -1.38
C GLN A 62 -13.07 4.57 -2.88
N SER A 63 -12.09 5.06 -3.64
CA SER A 63 -12.19 5.29 -5.09
C SER A 63 -11.92 4.04 -5.93
N ASP A 64 -11.65 2.89 -5.29
CA ASP A 64 -11.23 1.65 -5.96
C ASP A 64 -10.03 1.84 -6.91
N PHE A 65 -9.12 2.75 -6.58
CA PHE A 65 -7.95 3.11 -7.40
C PHE A 65 -8.30 3.55 -8.83
N LYS A 66 -9.55 3.95 -9.12
CA LYS A 66 -10.03 4.26 -10.49
C LYS A 66 -9.14 5.27 -11.20
N ASP A 67 -8.72 6.31 -10.50
CA ASP A 67 -7.94 7.41 -11.08
C ASP A 67 -6.45 7.37 -10.72
N PHE A 68 -5.98 6.29 -10.08
CA PHE A 68 -4.60 6.15 -9.63
C PHE A 68 -3.62 6.24 -10.80
N PHE A 69 -2.72 7.23 -10.77
CA PHE A 69 -1.77 7.60 -11.83
C PHE A 69 -2.39 7.93 -13.19
N ARG A 70 -3.70 8.19 -13.30
CA ARG A 70 -4.29 8.67 -14.57
C ARG A 70 -3.79 10.05 -14.97
N SER A 71 -3.56 10.92 -13.98
CA SER A 71 -2.87 12.20 -14.13
C SER A 71 -1.60 12.14 -13.30
N CYS A 72 -0.44 12.20 -13.97
CA CYS A 72 0.85 12.16 -13.30
C CYS A 72 1.88 13.04 -13.99
N SER A 73 2.94 13.38 -13.26
CA SER A 73 4.03 14.23 -13.73
C SER A 73 5.37 13.62 -13.32
N ILE A 74 6.38 13.80 -14.16
CA ILE A 74 7.77 13.43 -13.83
C ILE A 74 8.30 14.49 -12.88
N THR A 75 8.77 14.08 -11.70
CA THR A 75 9.36 14.99 -10.70
C THR A 75 10.87 14.91 -10.69
N LYS A 76 11.47 13.77 -11.06
CA LYS A 76 12.92 13.60 -11.20
C LYS A 76 13.26 12.64 -12.34
N GLN A 77 14.41 12.87 -12.96
CA GLN A 77 14.94 12.01 -14.02
C GLN A 77 15.87 10.91 -13.50
N ASP A 78 16.60 11.17 -12.40
CA ASP A 78 17.51 10.21 -11.77
C ASP A 78 17.51 10.35 -10.24
N PRO A 79 17.00 9.36 -9.48
CA PRO A 79 16.23 8.22 -9.98
C PRO A 79 14.95 8.72 -10.68
N PHE A 80 14.47 7.96 -11.67
CA PHE A 80 13.24 8.32 -12.39
C PHE A 80 12.03 8.24 -11.44
N GLU A 81 11.41 9.40 -11.18
CA GLU A 81 10.36 9.57 -10.19
C GLU A 81 9.13 10.19 -10.87
N VAL A 82 7.99 9.53 -10.72
CA VAL A 82 6.70 10.00 -11.23
C VAL A 82 5.74 10.19 -10.07
N LYS A 83 5.06 11.33 -10.03
CA LYS A 83 4.08 11.69 -9.01
C LYS A 83 2.67 11.67 -9.58
N ASP A 84 1.75 11.05 -8.85
CA ASP A 84 0.31 11.19 -9.09
C ASP A 84 -0.14 12.60 -8.66
N ASN A 85 -0.78 13.32 -9.58
CA ASN A 85 -1.14 14.72 -9.38
C ASN A 85 -2.35 14.91 -8.44
N HIS A 86 -3.11 13.86 -8.14
CA HIS A 86 -4.31 13.93 -7.30
C HIS A 86 -4.04 13.65 -5.83
N ASN A 87 -3.07 12.77 -5.53
CA ASN A 87 -2.85 12.26 -4.18
C ASN A 87 -1.39 12.35 -3.72
N ASP A 88 -0.51 12.94 -4.54
CA ASP A 88 0.94 13.08 -4.30
C ASP A 88 1.68 11.75 -4.07
N MET A 89 1.13 10.61 -4.52
CA MET A 89 1.84 9.33 -4.48
C MET A 89 3.03 9.36 -5.43
N LEU A 90 4.21 8.98 -4.93
CA LEU A 90 5.41 8.85 -5.76
C LEU A 90 5.64 7.39 -6.15
N ALA A 91 5.96 7.18 -7.42
CA ALA A 91 6.40 5.92 -7.99
C ALA A 91 7.84 6.06 -8.50
N ILE A 92 8.75 5.26 -7.94
CA ILE A 92 10.18 5.23 -8.32
C ILE A 92 10.60 3.92 -9.01
N HIS A 93 9.67 2.97 -9.12
CA HIS A 93 9.94 1.61 -9.63
C HIS A 93 9.00 1.15 -10.75
N TYR A 94 8.00 1.95 -11.11
CA TYR A 94 6.94 1.54 -12.05
C TYR A 94 6.99 2.24 -13.40
N PHE A 95 7.78 3.31 -13.50
CA PHE A 95 7.94 4.10 -14.71
C PHE A 95 9.40 4.11 -15.17
N PHE A 96 9.59 4.28 -16.47
CA PHE A 96 10.89 4.26 -17.15
C PHE A 96 11.06 5.52 -18.01
N PRO A 97 12.25 6.14 -18.03
CA PRO A 97 12.50 7.42 -18.71
C PRO A 97 12.35 7.37 -20.23
N ASN A 98 12.61 6.21 -20.83
CA ASN A 98 12.63 6.03 -22.29
C ASN A 98 11.29 5.50 -22.84
N GLN A 99 10.20 5.73 -22.13
CA GLN A 99 8.86 5.29 -22.51
C GLN A 99 7.87 6.43 -22.31
N ASP A 100 6.88 6.53 -23.20
CA ASP A 100 5.83 7.54 -23.11
C ASP A 100 5.10 7.47 -21.75
N LEU A 101 4.93 8.64 -21.12
CA LEU A 101 4.36 8.72 -19.77
C LEU A 101 2.89 8.30 -19.76
N GLU A 102 2.12 8.66 -20.78
CA GLU A 102 0.69 8.38 -20.86
C GLU A 102 0.42 6.87 -21.03
N ILE A 103 1.21 6.20 -21.89
CA ILE A 103 1.15 4.74 -22.07
C ILE A 103 1.47 4.03 -20.76
N GLN A 104 2.53 4.45 -20.08
CA GLN A 104 2.93 3.87 -18.80
C GLN A 104 1.89 4.12 -17.70
N ALA A 105 1.33 5.33 -17.63
CA ALA A 105 0.27 5.71 -16.70
C ALA A 105 -0.96 4.80 -16.86
N LYS A 106 -1.42 4.58 -18.10
CA LYS A 106 -2.52 3.64 -18.41
C LYS A 106 -2.20 2.22 -17.95
N ARG A 107 -0.96 1.75 -18.19
CA ARG A 107 -0.50 0.42 -17.74
C ARG A 107 -0.48 0.29 -16.22
N VAL A 108 0.07 1.29 -15.51
CA VAL A 108 0.18 1.32 -14.04
C VAL A 108 -1.21 1.36 -13.41
N ASN A 109 -2.10 2.24 -13.89
CA ASN A 109 -3.49 2.32 -13.45
C ASN A 109 -4.23 0.98 -13.64
N GLY A 110 -4.15 0.39 -14.85
CA GLY A 110 -4.79 -0.88 -15.14
C GLY A 110 -4.22 -2.05 -14.32
N GLN A 111 -2.94 -2.02 -13.94
CA GLN A 111 -2.36 -3.01 -13.03
C GLN A 111 -2.84 -2.79 -11.59
N ALA A 112 -2.92 -1.55 -11.13
CA ALA A 112 -3.41 -1.21 -9.79
C ALA A 112 -4.87 -1.64 -9.59
N ILE A 113 -5.76 -1.32 -10.53
CA ILE A 113 -7.18 -1.71 -10.45
C ILE A 113 -7.32 -3.24 -10.36
N ARG A 114 -6.62 -4.00 -11.22
CA ARG A 114 -6.66 -5.47 -11.19
C ARG A 114 -6.22 -6.04 -9.86
N ARG A 115 -5.07 -5.57 -9.34
CA ARG A 115 -4.54 -6.00 -8.03
C ARG A 115 -5.50 -5.64 -6.90
N TRP A 116 -6.03 -4.42 -6.94
CA TRP A 116 -6.97 -3.94 -5.92
C TRP A 116 -8.24 -4.78 -5.89
N ASN A 117 -8.83 -5.13 -7.03
CA ASN A 117 -10.04 -5.95 -7.06
C ASN A 117 -9.84 -7.31 -6.36
N THR A 118 -8.69 -7.97 -6.61
CA THR A 118 -8.35 -9.22 -5.91
C THR A 118 -8.19 -8.99 -4.40
N ILE A 119 -7.46 -7.96 -4.00
CA ILE A 119 -7.21 -7.63 -2.59
C ILE A 119 -8.51 -7.27 -1.86
N LYS A 120 -9.37 -6.46 -2.48
CA LYS A 120 -10.67 -6.04 -1.96
C LYS A 120 -11.56 -7.24 -1.66
N ASN A 121 -11.59 -8.24 -2.57
CA ASN A 121 -12.36 -9.46 -2.34
C ASN A 121 -11.84 -10.25 -1.13
N ILE A 122 -10.51 -10.35 -0.96
CA ILE A 122 -9.92 -11.02 0.20
C ILE A 122 -10.20 -10.25 1.49
N ILE A 123 -10.13 -8.92 1.48
CA ILE A 123 -10.50 -8.09 2.64
C ILE A 123 -11.95 -8.37 3.03
N LEU A 124 -12.87 -8.42 2.07
CA LEU A 124 -14.30 -8.66 2.33
C LEU A 124 -14.58 -10.07 2.86
N SER A 125 -13.77 -11.08 2.50
CA SER A 125 -13.91 -12.44 3.03
C SER A 125 -13.12 -12.70 4.32
N SER A 126 -12.25 -11.77 4.73
CA SER A 126 -11.37 -11.93 5.90
C SER A 126 -12.05 -11.40 7.16
N LYS A 127 -11.86 -12.09 8.29
CA LYS A 127 -12.34 -11.60 9.60
C LYS A 127 -11.36 -10.64 10.25
N ASN A 128 -10.06 -10.89 10.09
CA ASN A 128 -8.98 -10.15 10.73
C ASN A 128 -7.92 -9.72 9.70
N VAL A 129 -8.01 -8.47 9.24
CA VAL A 129 -7.06 -7.88 8.29
C VAL A 129 -6.04 -7.02 9.03
N VAL A 130 -4.75 -7.20 8.74
CA VAL A 130 -3.66 -6.39 9.26
C VAL A 130 -3.12 -5.48 8.17
N PHE A 131 -3.14 -4.17 8.41
CA PHE A 131 -2.48 -3.19 7.55
C PHE A 131 -1.09 -2.86 8.10
N VAL A 132 -0.08 -2.94 7.24
CA VAL A 132 1.31 -2.66 7.61
C VAL A 132 1.78 -1.40 6.92
N ARG A 133 2.32 -0.49 7.73
CA ARG A 133 2.85 0.83 7.34
C ARG A 133 4.21 1.04 8.02
N SER A 134 5.10 1.78 7.37
CA SER A 134 6.28 2.38 8.01
C SER A 134 6.05 3.87 8.34
N GLY A 135 6.83 4.42 9.26
CA GLY A 135 6.79 5.84 9.61
C GLY A 135 6.19 6.09 10.99
N ASP A 136 5.94 7.37 11.29
CA ASP A 136 5.52 7.78 12.62
C ASP A 136 4.18 7.18 13.00
N PHE A 137 4.15 6.61 14.20
CA PHE A 137 2.95 6.00 14.75
C PHE A 137 2.17 7.04 15.57
N ASP A 138 1.00 7.41 15.05
CA ASP A 138 -0.01 8.14 15.82
C ASP A 138 -1.25 7.27 16.02
N LEU A 139 -1.54 6.94 17.28
CA LEU A 139 -2.64 6.06 17.66
C LEU A 139 -4.00 6.62 17.23
N LYS A 140 -4.18 7.94 17.29
CA LYS A 140 -5.45 8.60 16.94
C LYS A 140 -5.71 8.50 15.43
N THR A 141 -4.71 8.79 14.61
CA THR A 141 -4.78 8.67 13.15
C THR A 141 -4.96 7.21 12.73
N ALA A 142 -4.21 6.28 13.32
CA ALA A 142 -4.38 4.85 13.06
C ALA A 142 -5.79 4.36 13.41
N SER A 143 -6.31 4.72 14.58
CA SER A 143 -7.67 4.34 15.02
C SER A 143 -8.74 4.92 14.10
N LYS A 144 -8.61 6.20 13.72
CA LYS A 144 -9.53 6.86 12.78
C LYS A 144 -9.51 6.17 11.41
N PHE A 145 -8.33 5.86 10.88
CA PHE A 145 -8.17 5.12 9.63
C PHE A 145 -8.88 3.76 9.69
N LEU A 146 -8.61 2.95 10.72
CA LEU A 146 -9.23 1.63 10.89
C LEU A 146 -10.76 1.71 10.99
N GLN A 147 -11.30 2.69 11.72
CA GLN A 147 -12.75 2.91 11.80
C GLN A 147 -13.37 3.28 10.44
N LYS A 148 -12.72 4.15 9.67
CA LYS A 148 -13.20 4.53 8.33
C LYS A 148 -13.16 3.34 7.38
N VAL A 149 -12.07 2.57 7.39
CA VAL A 149 -11.91 1.37 6.56
C VAL A 149 -12.93 0.28 6.92
N ALA A 150 -13.14 0.02 8.21
CA ALA A 150 -14.17 -0.93 8.65
C ALA A 150 -15.57 -0.51 8.16
N LYS A 151 -15.92 0.78 8.26
CA LYS A 151 -17.18 1.31 7.72
C LYS A 151 -17.27 1.18 6.20
N LEU A 152 -16.19 1.42 5.47
CA LEU A 152 -16.14 1.30 4.02
C LEU A 152 -16.46 -0.14 3.57
N PHE A 153 -15.86 -1.14 4.20
CA PHE A 153 -16.07 -2.54 3.83
C PHE A 153 -17.34 -3.16 4.40
N ASN A 154 -17.83 -2.71 5.56
CA ASN A 154 -19.12 -3.14 6.09
C ASN A 154 -20.32 -2.71 5.22
N LYS A 155 -20.27 -1.50 4.62
CA LYS A 155 -21.34 -1.02 3.71
C LYS A 155 -21.45 -1.84 2.42
N ASN A 156 -20.37 -2.51 2.01
CA ASN A 156 -20.32 -3.26 0.77
C ASN A 156 -20.64 -4.77 0.95
N GLY A 157 -20.86 -5.23 2.18
CA GLY A 157 -21.24 -6.61 2.50
C GLY A 157 -22.75 -6.88 2.54
N GLY A 158 -23.60 -5.89 2.20
CA GLY A 158 -25.07 -5.96 2.29
C GLY A 158 -25.80 -6.19 0.96
N GLY A 159 -25.11 -6.56 -0.12
CA GLY A 159 -25.72 -6.82 -1.43
C GLY A 159 -25.65 -8.29 -1.80
N GLY A 160 -26.53 -9.10 -1.22
CA GLY A 160 -26.61 -10.54 -1.51
C GLY A 160 -27.62 -11.24 -0.62
N GLY A 161 -28.90 -10.99 -0.89
CA GLY A 161 -30.05 -11.74 -0.39
C GLY A 161 -31.06 -11.89 -1.50
#